data_AF-A0A6L9INQ9-F1
#
_entry.id   AF-A0A6L9INQ9-F1
#
_cell.length_a   1.000
_cell.length_b   1.000
_cell.length_c   1.000
_cell.angle_alpha   90.00
_cell.angle_beta   90.00
_cell.angle_gamma   90.00
#
_symmetry.space_group_name_H-M   'P 1'
#
loop_
_entity.id
_entity.type
_entity.pdbx_description
1 polymer ?
#
loop_
_entity_poly.entity_id
_entity_poly.type
_entity_poly.pdbx_seq_one_letter_code
_entity_poly.pdbx_strand_id
1 'polypeptide(L)'
;MTDKLIDQQTAQPAAASQQSDGMVILFAVVLLLTFGVTMLVFSLFYVRDIQVISELPGMVWAFICGRPSEDGIVLPVLVLISTMAFMGAAGLGGWRWLQTRR
;
A
#
# COMPACT_ATOMS: atom_id res chain seq x y z
N MET A 1 17.75 -13.96 51.74
CA MET A 1 18.36 -13.58 50.44
C MET A 1 17.52 -14.02 49.23
N THR A 2 16.34 -14.60 49.42
CA THR A 2 15.46 -15.13 48.35
C THR A 2 14.33 -14.18 47.94
N ASP A 3 13.97 -13.19 48.77
CA ASP A 3 12.89 -12.23 48.45
C ASP A 3 13.19 -11.31 47.26
N LYS A 4 14.45 -10.92 47.04
CA LYS A 4 14.80 -9.96 45.98
C LYS A 4 14.74 -10.52 44.55
N LEU A 5 14.57 -11.83 44.39
CA LEU A 5 14.44 -12.47 43.07
C LEU A 5 12.99 -12.46 42.56
N ILE A 6 12.00 -12.35 43.45
CA ILE A 6 10.58 -12.37 43.08
C ILE A 6 10.14 -10.99 42.55
N ASP A 7 10.66 -9.90 43.13
CA ASP A 7 10.37 -8.53 42.70
C ASP A 7 10.99 -8.14 41.34
N GLN A 8 12.05 -8.83 40.91
CA GLN A 8 12.65 -8.61 39.57
C GLN A 8 11.85 -9.27 38.45
N GLN A 9 11.03 -10.28 38.75
CA GLN A 9 10.34 -11.08 37.74
C GLN A 9 8.92 -10.58 37.43
N THR A 10 8.34 -9.74 38.28
CA THR A 10 7.03 -9.09 38.07
C THR A 10 7.10 -7.76 37.30
N ALA A 11 8.30 -7.23 37.04
CA ALA A 11 8.50 -5.95 36.34
C ALA A 11 8.84 -6.07 34.84
N GLN A 12 8.75 -7.26 34.24
CA GLN A 12 9.11 -7.44 32.82
C GLN A 12 8.04 -8.25 32.04
N PRO A 13 7.00 -7.56 31.53
CA PRO A 13 6.41 -7.96 30.25
C PRO A 13 6.20 -6.77 29.30
N ALA A 14 7.06 -5.76 29.31
CA ALA A 14 6.88 -4.56 28.46
C ALA A 14 7.72 -4.55 27.17
N ALA A 15 8.73 -5.42 27.03
CA ALA A 15 9.67 -5.35 25.90
C ALA A 15 9.35 -6.29 24.73
N ALA A 16 8.40 -7.23 24.89
CA ALA A 16 8.13 -8.26 23.87
C ALA A 16 7.09 -7.85 22.80
N SER A 17 6.27 -6.82 23.04
CA SER A 17 5.19 -6.42 22.13
C SER A 17 5.60 -5.39 21.07
N GLN A 18 6.67 -4.61 21.29
CA GLN A 18 7.06 -3.57 20.32
C GLN A 18 7.82 -4.11 19.09
N GLN A 19 8.42 -5.30 19.19
CA GLN A 19 9.23 -5.85 18.10
C GLN A 19 8.38 -6.51 16.99
N SER A 20 7.18 -7.01 17.29
CA SER A 20 6.29 -7.59 16.28
C SER A 20 5.64 -6.52 15.40
N ASP A 21 5.16 -5.43 16.00
CA ASP A 21 4.41 -4.40 15.26
C ASP A 21 5.30 -3.70 14.23
N GLY A 22 6.55 -3.43 14.61
CA GLY A 22 7.54 -2.83 13.72
C GLY A 22 7.83 -3.68 12.48
N MET A 23 7.89 -5.00 12.65
CA MET A 23 8.17 -5.94 11.56
C MET A 23 6.95 -6.16 10.66
N VAL A 24 5.75 -6.29 11.24
CA VAL A 24 4.50 -6.43 10.47
C VAL A 24 4.25 -5.21 9.57
N ILE A 25 4.47 -4.00 10.09
CA ILE A 25 4.31 -2.76 9.30
C ILE A 25 5.31 -2.70 8.14
N LEU A 26 6.57 -3.13 8.35
CA LEU A 26 7.58 -3.15 7.28
C LEU A 26 7.19 -4.13 6.16
N PHE A 27 6.74 -5.33 6.52
CA PHE A 27 6.24 -6.31 5.55
C PHE A 27 5.04 -5.76 4.77
N ALA A 28 4.07 -5.13 5.47
CA ALA A 28 2.91 -4.52 4.82
C ALA A 28 3.33 -3.44 3.81
N VAL A 29 4.28 -2.56 4.16
CA VAL A 29 4.77 -1.50 3.27
C VAL A 29 5.46 -2.09 2.03
N VAL A 30 6.34 -3.07 2.21
CA VAL A 30 7.05 -3.72 1.08
C VAL A 30 6.06 -4.44 0.16
N LEU A 31 5.06 -5.12 0.72
CA LEU A 31 4.04 -5.83 -0.04
C LEU A 31 3.16 -4.84 -0.83
N LEU A 32 2.65 -3.77 -0.19
CA LEU A 32 1.87 -2.75 -0.89
C LEU A 32 2.68 -2.07 -1.99
N LEU A 33 3.96 -1.80 -1.75
CA LEU A 33 4.83 -1.13 -2.72
C LEU A 33 5.11 -2.03 -3.93
N THR A 34 5.49 -3.30 -3.70
CA THR A 34 5.71 -4.27 -4.79
C THR A 34 4.43 -4.53 -5.58
N PHE A 35 3.29 -4.69 -4.90
CA PHE A 35 1.98 -4.80 -5.53
C PHE A 35 1.64 -3.58 -6.39
N GLY A 36 1.78 -2.37 -5.84
CA GLY A 36 1.53 -1.12 -6.57
C GLY A 36 2.43 -0.96 -7.80
N VAL A 37 3.72 -1.27 -7.67
CA VAL A 37 4.67 -1.22 -8.80
C VAL A 37 4.30 -2.23 -9.88
N THR A 38 4.01 -3.48 -9.53
CA THR A 38 3.62 -4.49 -10.54
C THR A 38 2.35 -4.11 -11.28
N MET A 39 1.31 -3.65 -10.57
CA MET A 39 0.06 -3.21 -11.18
C MET A 39 0.23 -1.96 -12.06
N LEU A 40 1.10 -1.03 -11.64
CA LEU A 40 1.45 0.14 -12.44
C LEU A 40 2.18 -0.25 -13.72
N VAL A 41 3.12 -1.21 -13.65
CA VAL A 41 3.80 -1.73 -14.84
C VAL A 41 2.81 -2.39 -15.80
N PHE A 42 1.89 -3.23 -15.30
CA PHE A 42 0.82 -3.81 -16.12
C PHE A 42 -0.04 -2.73 -16.78
N SER A 43 -0.40 -1.69 -16.04
CA SER A 43 -1.15 -0.54 -16.57
C SER A 43 -0.37 0.17 -17.68
N LEU A 44 0.94 0.40 -17.50
CA LEU A 44 1.78 1.02 -18.54
C LEU A 44 1.91 0.15 -19.80
N PHE A 45 2.02 -1.18 -19.63
CA PHE A 45 2.03 -2.09 -20.77
C PHE A 45 0.71 -2.05 -21.55
N TYR A 46 -0.42 -1.99 -20.84
CA TYR A 46 -1.74 -1.88 -21.44
C TYR A 46 -1.94 -0.54 -22.18
N VAL A 47 -1.43 0.56 -21.63
CA VAL A 47 -1.49 1.91 -22.26
C VAL A 47 -0.55 2.04 -23.46
N ARG A 48 0.48 1.20 -23.56
CA ARG A 48 1.47 1.27 -24.65
C ARG A 48 0.89 0.88 -26.02
N ASP A 49 -0.28 0.28 -26.06
CA ASP A 49 -1.05 0.16 -27.29
C ASP A 49 -1.51 1.55 -27.75
N ILE A 50 -0.97 2.02 -28.87
CA ILE A 50 -1.22 3.37 -29.41
C ILE A 50 -2.71 3.64 -29.66
N GLN A 51 -3.51 2.58 -29.88
CA GLN A 51 -4.97 2.69 -30.01
C GLN A 51 -5.66 3.09 -28.69
N VAL A 52 -5.12 2.67 -27.55
CA VAL A 52 -5.69 2.94 -26.21
C VAL A 52 -5.49 4.40 -25.82
N ILE A 53 -4.35 5.02 -26.16
CA ILE A 53 -4.06 6.42 -25.79
C ILE A 53 -5.02 7.41 -26.46
N SER A 54 -5.42 7.16 -27.71
CA SER A 54 -6.43 7.98 -28.39
C SER A 54 -7.82 7.85 -27.76
N GLU A 55 -8.10 6.72 -27.12
CA GLU A 55 -9.42 6.42 -26.54
C GLU A 55 -9.49 6.66 -25.04
N LEU A 56 -8.35 6.84 -24.35
CA LEU A 56 -8.24 7.20 -22.93
C LEU A 56 -9.20 8.32 -22.48
N PRO A 57 -9.27 9.50 -23.15
CA PRO A 57 -10.20 10.54 -22.72
C PRO A 57 -11.66 10.09 -22.88
N GLY A 58 -11.97 9.30 -23.92
CA GLY A 58 -13.29 8.71 -24.12
C GLY A 58 -13.65 7.68 -23.07
N MET A 59 -12.71 6.81 -22.67
CA MET A 59 -12.89 5.80 -21.62
C MET A 59 -13.07 6.43 -20.24
N VAL A 60 -12.30 7.46 -19.89
CA VAL A 60 -12.46 8.19 -18.62
C VAL A 60 -13.81 8.89 -18.57
N TRP A 61 -14.21 9.52 -19.68
CA TRP A 61 -15.52 10.18 -19.76
C TRP A 61 -16.69 9.18 -19.73
N ALA A 62 -16.54 8.04 -20.39
CA ALA A 62 -17.51 6.94 -20.34
C ALA A 62 -17.64 6.35 -18.93
N PHE A 63 -16.52 6.18 -18.21
CA PHE A 63 -16.52 5.74 -16.82
C PHE A 63 -17.26 6.72 -15.90
N ILE A 64 -16.99 8.03 -16.03
CA ILE A 64 -17.69 9.09 -15.27
C ILE A 64 -19.19 9.10 -15.59
N CYS A 65 -19.56 8.87 -16.85
CA CYS A 65 -20.95 8.79 -17.29
C CYS A 65 -21.60 7.41 -17.10
N GLY A 66 -20.90 6.41 -16.56
CA GLY A 66 -21.40 5.05 -16.34
C GLY A 66 -21.66 4.22 -17.60
N ARG A 67 -21.06 4.57 -18.75
CA ARG A 67 -21.18 3.79 -19.99
C ARG A 67 -20.19 2.61 -19.98
N PRO A 68 -20.65 1.38 -20.25
CA PRO A 68 -19.74 0.25 -20.44
C PRO A 68 -18.97 0.43 -21.77
N SER A 69 -17.64 0.47 -21.74
CA SER A 69 -16.82 0.37 -22.95
C SER A 69 -16.42 -1.09 -23.19
N GLU A 70 -16.27 -1.47 -24.47
CA GLU A 70 -15.98 -2.84 -24.89
C GLU A 70 -14.56 -3.30 -24.49
N ASP A 71 -13.58 -2.38 -24.43
CA ASP A 71 -12.22 -2.67 -23.92
C ASP A 71 -12.08 -2.64 -22.39
N GLY A 72 -13.19 -2.42 -21.68
CA GLY A 72 -13.33 -2.83 -20.30
C GLY A 72 -12.79 -1.86 -19.25
N ILE A 73 -13.53 -1.80 -18.14
CA ILE A 73 -13.28 -1.08 -16.87
C ILE A 73 -11.88 -1.36 -16.24
N VAL A 74 -11.10 -2.29 -16.79
CA VAL A 74 -9.88 -2.84 -16.22
C VAL A 74 -8.78 -1.78 -16.11
N LEU A 75 -8.59 -0.94 -17.13
CA LEU A 75 -7.49 0.03 -17.16
C LEU A 75 -7.67 1.14 -16.10
N PRO A 76 -8.83 1.82 -16.00
CA PRO A 76 -9.06 2.79 -14.92
C PRO A 76 -8.96 2.16 -13.52
N VAL A 77 -9.47 0.93 -13.35
CA VAL A 77 -9.44 0.23 -12.06
C VAL A 77 -8.02 -0.12 -11.65
N LEU A 78 -7.18 -0.62 -12.56
CA LEU A 78 -5.77 -0.92 -12.30
C LEU A 78 -5.01 0.33 -11.83
N VAL A 79 -5.26 1.47 -12.48
CA VAL A 79 -4.65 2.74 -12.10
C VAL A 79 -5.11 3.15 -10.70
N LEU A 80 -6.41 3.10 -10.41
CA LEU A 80 -6.96 3.45 -9.10
C LEU A 80 -6.46 2.55 -7.97
N ILE A 81 -6.36 1.24 -8.20
CA ILE A 81 -5.84 0.29 -7.22
C ILE A 81 -4.35 0.54 -6.98
N SER A 82 -3.59 0.81 -8.04
CA SER A 82 -2.16 1.13 -7.92
C SER A 82 -1.94 2.41 -7.12
N THR A 83 -2.68 3.48 -7.43
CA THR A 83 -2.55 4.76 -6.71
C THR A 83 -2.97 4.64 -5.26
N MET A 84 -4.03 3.89 -4.94
CA MET A 84 -4.40 3.59 -3.55
C MET A 84 -3.32 2.80 -2.81
N ALA A 85 -2.73 1.79 -3.45
CA ALA A 85 -1.64 1.01 -2.85
C ALA A 85 -0.41 1.89 -2.57
N PHE A 86 -0.04 2.78 -3.50
CA PHE A 86 1.05 3.73 -3.29
C PHE A 86 0.73 4.75 -2.19
N MET A 87 -0.48 5.30 -2.14
CA MET A 87 -0.89 6.20 -1.04
C MET A 87 -0.86 5.49 0.31
N GLY A 88 -1.29 4.23 0.38
CA GLY A 88 -1.20 3.42 1.60
C GLY A 88 0.25 3.23 2.05
N ALA A 89 1.13 2.82 1.14
CA ALA A 89 2.56 2.64 1.42
C ALA A 89 3.23 3.96 1.84
N ALA A 90 2.96 5.06 1.13
CA ALA A 90 3.51 6.38 1.43
C ALA A 90 2.97 6.94 2.76
N GLY A 91 1.68 6.74 3.05
CA GLY A 91 1.06 7.17 4.31
C GLY A 91 1.63 6.42 5.51
N LEU A 92 1.73 5.09 5.42
CA LEU A 92 2.35 4.27 6.47
C LEU A 92 3.83 4.60 6.67
N GLY A 93 4.60 4.73 5.58
CA GLY A 93 6.01 5.10 5.62
C GLY A 93 6.24 6.50 6.18
N GLY A 94 5.44 7.48 5.73
CA GLY A 94 5.50 8.87 6.19
C GLY A 94 5.12 9.01 7.66
N TRP A 95 4.07 8.31 8.11
CA TRP A 95 3.68 8.29 9.53
C TRP A 95 4.79 7.75 10.41
N ARG A 96 5.39 6.61 10.02
CA ARG A 96 6.49 6.00 10.78
C ARG A 96 7.72 6.89 10.84
N TRP A 97 8.06 7.54 9.72
CA TRP A 97 9.16 8.51 9.67
C TRP A 97 8.91 9.70 10.60
N LEU A 98 7.67 10.19 10.66
CA LEU A 98 7.29 11.29 11.56
C LEU A 98 7.38 10.90 13.04
N GLN A 99 6.99 9.67 13.40
CA GLN A 99 7.13 9.14 14.76
C GLN A 99 8.58 8.94 15.18
N THR A 100 9.47 8.59 14.24
CA THR A 100 10.90 8.40 14.55
C THR A 100 11.63 9.74 14.74
N ARG A 101 11.08 10.83 14.22
CA ARG A 101 11.64 12.20 14.36
C ARG A 101 11.11 12.97 15.57
N ARG A 102 10.08 12.48 16.26
CA ARG A 102 9.56 13.03 17.52
C ARG A 102 10.22 12.34 18.70
#